data_AF-A0A3N5KWP5-F1
#
_entry.id   AF-A0A3N5KWP5-F1
#
_cell.length_a   1.000
_cell.length_b   1.000
_cell.length_c   1.000
_cell.angle_alpha   90.00
_cell.angle_beta   90.00
_cell.angle_gamma   90.00
#
_symmetry.space_group_name_H-M   'P 1'
#
loop_
_entity.id
_entity.type
_entity.pdbx_description
1 polymer ?
#
loop_
_entity_poly.entity_id
_entity_poly.type
_entity_poly.pdbx_seq_one_letter_code
_entity_poly.pdbx_strand_id
1 'polypeptide(L)'
;MIPLRDDTPTLRRPIVTIVLIVLNVAVFLLVQSPLRGTDVVEIDGGTVRIDSELRFNLEFAAIPCELVQGHPLTINEVARTFNQGDRSACDKNDDSPPLFPGKNVYLAVVTSMFLHGGWLHLGFNML
;
A
#
# COMPACT_ATOMS: atom_id res chain seq x y z
N MET A 1 1.46 -10.12 -33.00
CA MET A 1 0.07 -10.50 -32.65
C MET A 1 0.00 -10.55 -31.14
N ILE A 2 -0.73 -9.63 -30.52
CA ILE A 2 -1.02 -9.70 -29.08
C ILE A 2 -2.30 -10.54 -28.95
N PRO A 3 -2.26 -11.73 -28.31
CA PRO A 3 -3.46 -12.55 -28.14
C PRO A 3 -4.36 -11.87 -27.10
N LEU A 4 -5.45 -11.24 -27.57
CA LEU A 4 -6.39 -10.49 -26.73
C LEU A 4 -7.56 -11.35 -26.22
N ARG A 5 -7.76 -12.55 -26.78
CA ARG A 5 -8.86 -13.44 -26.43
C ARG A 5 -8.52 -14.88 -26.78
N ASP A 6 -8.97 -15.79 -25.93
CA ASP A 6 -8.99 -17.23 -26.17
C ASP A 6 -10.36 -17.63 -26.74
N ASP A 7 -10.35 -18.45 -27.80
CA ASP A 7 -11.54 -18.97 -28.47
C ASP A 7 -12.06 -20.27 -27.82
N THR A 8 -11.38 -20.75 -26.77
CA THR A 8 -11.84 -21.91 -26.00
C THR A 8 -13.17 -21.60 -25.30
N PRO A 9 -14.24 -22.38 -25.57
CA PRO A 9 -15.56 -22.09 -25.02
C PRO A 9 -15.57 -22.24 -23.49
N THR A 10 -16.06 -21.20 -22.82
CA THR A 10 -16.19 -21.20 -21.35
C THR A 10 -17.43 -21.98 -20.92
N LEU A 11 -17.24 -22.98 -20.06
CA LEU A 11 -18.33 -23.84 -19.57
C LEU A 11 -19.10 -23.23 -18.39
N ARG A 12 -18.56 -22.20 -17.73
CA ARG A 12 -19.11 -21.58 -16.51
C ARG A 12 -18.90 -20.08 -16.53
N ARG A 13 -19.82 -19.34 -15.89
CA ARG A 13 -19.66 -17.89 -15.67
C ARG A 13 -18.55 -17.65 -14.64
N PRO A 14 -17.58 -16.75 -14.89
CA PRO A 14 -16.45 -16.51 -14.00
C PRO A 14 -16.82 -15.58 -12.81
N ILE A 15 -17.73 -16.05 -11.95
CA ILE A 15 -18.29 -15.23 -10.86
C ILE A 15 -17.18 -14.74 -9.90
N VAL A 16 -16.24 -15.61 -9.53
CA VAL A 16 -15.13 -15.24 -8.62
C VAL A 16 -14.28 -14.13 -9.21
N THR A 17 -13.92 -14.23 -10.49
CA THR A 17 -13.14 -13.20 -11.18
C THR A 17 -13.88 -11.87 -11.21
N ILE A 18 -15.17 -11.87 -11.54
CA ILE A 18 -15.99 -10.65 -11.56
C ILE A 18 -16.05 -10.03 -10.15
N VAL A 19 -16.23 -10.83 -9.11
CA VAL A 19 -16.24 -10.35 -7.73
C VAL A 19 -14.89 -9.72 -7.35
N LEU A 20 -13.78 -10.37 -7.69
CA LEU A 20 -12.44 -9.82 -7.43
C LEU A 20 -12.21 -8.50 -8.18
N ILE A 21 -12.62 -8.41 -9.45
CA ILE A 21 -12.52 -7.16 -10.22
C ILE A 21 -13.33 -6.06 -9.55
N VAL A 22 -14.59 -6.33 -9.19
CA VAL A 22 -15.46 -5.35 -8.53
C VAL A 22 -14.88 -4.90 -7.19
N LEU A 23 -14.33 -5.82 -6.37
CA LEU A 23 -13.70 -5.47 -5.11
C LEU A 23 -12.46 -4.59 -5.30
N ASN A 24 -11.57 -4.92 -6.23
CA ASN A 24 -10.39 -4.11 -6.53
C ASN A 24 -10.76 -2.70 -6.98
N VAL A 25 -11.73 -2.57 -7.89
CA VAL A 25 -12.22 -1.29 -8.38
C VAL A 25 -12.92 -0.49 -7.27
N ALA A 26 -13.74 -1.15 -6.44
CA ALA A 26 -14.43 -0.50 -5.33
C ALA A 26 -13.45 0.05 -4.29
N VAL A 27 -12.44 -0.74 -3.88
CA VAL A 27 -11.40 -0.30 -2.96
C VAL A 27 -10.62 0.88 -3.54
N PHE A 28 -10.27 0.84 -4.82
CA PHE A 28 -9.55 1.95 -5.45
C PHE A 28 -10.39 3.24 -5.50
N LEU A 29 -11.65 3.17 -5.92
CA LEU A 29 -12.50 4.36 -6.09
C LEU A 29 -13.04 4.94 -4.79
N LEU A 30 -13.42 4.07 -3.84
CA LEU A 30 -14.11 4.49 -2.62
C LEU A 30 -13.15 4.70 -1.44
N VAL A 31 -12.00 4.01 -1.44
CA VAL A 31 -11.04 4.07 -0.32
C VAL A 31 -9.80 4.87 -0.72
N GLN A 32 -9.09 4.53 -1.79
CA GLN A 32 -7.80 5.17 -2.16
C GLN A 32 -7.97 6.52 -2.87
N SER A 33 -8.80 6.60 -3.92
CA SER A 33 -8.93 7.79 -4.76
C SER A 33 -9.39 9.07 -4.04
N PRO A 34 -10.20 9.02 -2.97
CA PRO A 34 -10.58 10.21 -2.22
C PRO A 34 -9.43 10.83 -1.40
N LEU A 35 -8.34 10.10 -1.15
CA LEU A 35 -7.14 10.64 -0.48
C LEU A 35 -6.29 11.42 -1.49
N ARG A 36 -6.67 12.68 -1.75
CA ARG A 36 -5.82 13.62 -2.50
C ARG A 36 -5.54 14.84 -1.63
N GLY A 37 -4.31 14.94 -1.15
CA GLY A 37 -3.85 16.01 -0.27
C GLY A 37 -2.36 15.90 0.01
N THR A 38 -1.77 17.01 0.46
CA THR A 38 -0.42 17.03 1.04
C THR A 38 -0.59 17.23 2.54
N ASP A 39 -0.28 16.21 3.33
CA ASP A 39 -0.28 16.31 4.78
C ASP A 39 1.15 16.56 5.28
N VAL A 40 1.32 17.49 6.22
CA VAL A 40 2.60 17.72 6.89
C VAL A 40 2.47 17.09 8.27
N VAL A 41 3.23 16.02 8.50
CA VAL A 41 3.29 15.37 9.82
C VAL A 41 4.48 15.98 10.56
N GLU A 42 4.17 16.76 11.59
CA GLU A 42 5.17 17.28 12.51
C GLU A 42 5.62 16.14 13.45
N ILE A 43 6.93 15.89 13.49
CA ILE A 43 7.56 14.87 14.31
C ILE A 43 8.54 15.57 15.25
N ASP A 44 8.73 15.03 16.46
CA ASP A 44 9.72 15.55 17.39
C ASP A 44 11.12 15.54 16.75
N GLY A 45 11.66 16.73 16.46
CA GLY A 45 12.95 16.92 15.76
C GLY A 45 12.87 17.30 14.27
N GLY A 46 11.68 17.47 13.67
CA GLY A 46 11.53 18.01 12.31
C GLY A 46 10.14 17.89 11.68
N THR A 47 9.95 18.43 10.47
CA THR A 47 8.72 18.20 9.70
C THR A 47 8.95 17.09 8.67
N VAL A 48 8.10 16.07 8.67
CA VAL A 48 8.09 15.05 7.61
C VAL A 48 6.89 15.35 6.71
N ARG A 49 7.18 15.66 5.45
CA ARG A 49 6.13 15.82 4.44
C ARG A 49 5.67 14.44 4.02
N ILE A 50 4.48 14.04 4.48
CA ILE A 50 3.89 12.75 4.15
C ILE A 50 2.64 13.03 3.33
N ASP A 51 2.74 12.85 2.02
CA ASP A 51 1.58 12.95 1.16
C ASP A 51 0.48 11.97 1.61
N SER A 52 -0.80 12.32 1.44
CA SER A 52 -1.89 11.49 1.96
C SER A 52 -1.89 10.06 1.38
N GLU A 53 -1.38 9.88 0.15
CA GLU A 53 -1.14 8.58 -0.46
C GLU A 53 -0.06 7.78 0.28
N LEU A 54 1.06 8.42 0.62
CA LEU A 54 2.12 7.79 1.38
C LEU A 54 1.63 7.40 2.78
N ARG A 55 0.88 8.29 3.45
CA ARG A 55 0.27 8.02 4.75
C ARG A 55 -0.62 6.77 4.69
N PHE A 56 -1.48 6.68 3.68
CA PHE A 56 -2.36 5.54 3.47
C PHE A 56 -1.57 4.24 3.24
N ASN A 57 -0.51 4.29 2.44
CA ASN A 57 0.34 3.13 2.20
C ASN A 57 1.09 2.71 3.47
N LEU A 58 1.60 3.66 4.26
CA LEU A 58 2.23 3.38 5.55
C LEU A 58 1.26 2.75 6.55
N GLU A 59 -0.05 3.02 6.46
CA GLU A 59 -1.06 2.45 7.34
C GLU A 59 -1.59 1.09 6.85
N PHE A 60 -1.86 0.93 5.55
CA PHE A 60 -2.61 -0.21 5.02
C PHE A 60 -1.85 -1.12 4.05
N ALA A 61 -0.70 -0.71 3.52
CA ALA A 61 0.09 -1.53 2.61
C ALA A 61 1.10 -2.39 3.38
N ALA A 62 1.40 -3.57 2.83
CA ALA A 62 2.48 -4.43 3.25
C ALA A 62 3.82 -3.77 2.96
N ILE A 63 4.66 -3.67 3.99
CA ILE A 63 6.00 -3.10 3.88
C ILE A 63 7.01 -4.18 4.24
N PRO A 64 8.02 -4.46 3.38
CA PRO A 64 8.98 -5.53 3.62
C PRO A 64 9.70 -5.44 4.98
N CYS A 65 10.07 -4.22 5.40
CA CYS A 65 10.68 -4.01 6.71
C CYS A 65 9.76 -4.49 7.85
N GLU A 66 8.49 -4.06 7.84
CA GLU A 66 7.52 -4.46 8.85
C GLU A 66 7.29 -5.97 8.87
N LEU A 67 7.21 -6.61 7.69
CA LEU A 67 7.01 -8.05 7.57
C LEU A 67 8.18 -8.86 8.15
N VAL A 68 9.41 -8.39 7.94
CA VAL A 68 10.62 -9.06 8.43
C VAL A 68 10.80 -8.83 9.93
N GLN A 69 10.51 -7.64 10.44
CA GLN A 69 10.67 -7.31 11.86
C GLN A 69 9.47 -7.71 12.73
N GLY A 70 8.28 -7.86 12.12
CA GLY A 70 7.04 -8.18 12.83
C GLY A 70 6.42 -6.99 13.57
N HIS A 71 6.83 -5.75 13.29
CA HIS A 71 6.26 -4.54 13.89
C HIS A 71 6.05 -3.43 12.84
N PRO A 72 5.15 -2.46 13.07
CA PRO A 72 5.00 -1.29 12.22
C PRO A 72 6.27 -0.43 12.20
N LEU A 73 6.49 0.31 11.11
CA LEU A 73 7.61 1.24 11.01
C LEU A 73 7.56 2.32 12.11
N THR A 74 8.72 2.61 12.67
CA THR A 74 8.91 3.70 13.62
C THR A 74 9.06 5.04 12.91
N ILE A 75 8.86 6.11 13.66
CA ILE A 75 8.92 7.48 13.15
C ILE A 75 10.29 7.79 12.51
N ASN A 76 11.37 7.38 13.17
CA ASN A 76 12.72 7.61 12.68
C ASN A 76 13.03 6.77 11.43
N GLU A 77 12.57 5.53 11.34
CA GLU A 77 12.74 4.69 10.14
C GLU A 77 12.06 5.32 8.92
N VAL A 78 10.85 5.86 9.08
CA VAL A 78 10.14 6.58 8.02
C VAL A 78 10.90 7.85 7.64
N ALA A 79 11.34 8.64 8.63
CA ALA A 79 12.09 9.88 8.37
C ALA A 79 13.43 9.61 7.64
N ARG A 80 14.20 8.60 8.05
CA ARG A 80 15.45 8.20 7.37
C ARG A 80 15.17 7.74 5.93
N THR A 81 14.11 6.96 5.72
CA THR A 81 13.76 6.45 4.39
C THR A 81 13.34 7.56 3.43
N PHE A 82 12.42 8.44 3.84
CA PHE A 82 11.81 9.42 2.94
C PHE A 82 12.50 10.78 2.91
N ASN A 83 13.14 11.22 3.99
CA ASN A 83 13.86 12.50 4.02
C ASN A 83 15.34 12.35 3.66
N GLN A 84 15.97 11.25 4.05
CA GLN A 84 17.41 11.03 3.85
C GLN A 84 17.72 10.03 2.72
N GLY A 85 16.69 9.33 2.21
CA GLY A 85 16.85 8.35 1.13
C GLY A 85 17.52 7.04 1.55
N ASP A 86 17.61 6.77 2.86
CA ASP A 86 18.22 5.55 3.38
C ASP A 86 17.28 4.35 3.21
N ARG A 87 17.59 3.50 2.22
CA ARG A 87 16.82 2.28 1.94
C ARG A 87 17.11 1.12 2.90
N SER A 88 18.08 1.30 3.79
CA SER A 88 18.47 0.35 4.83
C SER A 88 18.03 0.79 6.23
N ALA A 89 17.19 1.82 6.34
CA ALA A 89 16.74 2.39 7.61
C ALA A 89 16.02 1.41 8.56
N CYS A 90 15.67 0.20 8.08
CA CYS A 90 15.07 -0.90 8.82
C CYS A 90 16.05 -1.50 9.85
N ASP A 91 16.19 -0.84 10.99
CA ASP A 91 17.16 -1.19 12.03
C ASP A 91 16.43 -1.66 13.30
N LYS A 92 16.94 -2.71 13.93
CA LYS A 92 16.39 -3.28 15.17
C LYS A 92 16.67 -2.40 16.41
N ASN A 93 17.52 -1.39 16.27
CA ASN A 93 17.94 -0.53 17.38
C ASN A 93 17.25 0.84 17.39
N ASP A 94 16.09 0.98 16.74
CA ASP A 94 15.29 2.20 16.81
C ASP A 94 14.29 2.13 17.97
N ASP A 95 14.49 2.98 18.99
CA ASP A 95 13.61 3.06 20.16
C ASP A 95 12.44 4.05 19.96
N SER A 96 12.31 4.68 18.79
CA SER A 96 11.20 5.60 18.53
C SER A 96 9.85 4.87 18.40
N PRO A 97 8.74 5.50 18.78
CA PRO A 97 7.43 4.85 18.71
C PRO A 97 7.01 4.56 17.26
N PRO A 98 6.16 3.53 17.04
CA PRO A 98 5.60 3.23 15.73
C PRO A 98 4.74 4.39 15.23
N LEU A 99 4.86 4.73 13.94
CA LEU A 99 4.06 5.79 13.31
C LEU A 99 2.56 5.42 13.30
N PHE A 100 2.25 4.14 13.10
CA PHE A 100 0.90 3.58 13.17
C PHE A 100 0.84 2.42 14.17
N PRO A 101 0.67 2.70 15.48
CA PRO A 101 0.67 1.67 16.52
C PRO A 101 -0.41 0.60 16.34
N GLY A 102 -1.54 0.94 15.70
CA GLY A 102 -2.66 0.03 15.46
C GLY A 102 -2.55 -0.82 14.20
N LYS A 103 -1.48 -0.66 13.41
CA LYS A 103 -1.33 -1.39 12.14
C LYS A 103 -1.10 -2.89 12.38
N ASN A 104 -1.91 -3.72 11.73
CA ASN A 104 -1.68 -5.15 11.67
C ASN A 104 -0.82 -5.50 10.45
N VAL A 105 0.46 -5.78 10.69
CA VAL A 105 1.48 -6.07 9.67
C VAL A 105 1.11 -7.25 8.76
N TYR A 106 0.53 -8.31 9.31
CA TYR A 106 0.19 -9.50 8.52
C TYR A 106 -1.10 -9.31 7.73
N LEU A 107 -2.08 -8.59 8.28
CA LEU A 107 -3.28 -8.21 7.53
C LEU A 107 -2.91 -7.30 6.34
N ALA A 108 -1.87 -6.48 6.50
CA ALA A 108 -1.36 -5.60 5.45
C ALA A 108 -0.98 -6.39 4.17
N VAL A 109 -0.54 -7.65 4.28
CA VAL A 109 -0.27 -8.53 3.13
C VAL A 109 -1.52 -8.78 2.31
N VAL A 110 -2.64 -9.04 2.98
CA VAL A 110 -3.92 -9.32 2.34
C VAL A 110 -4.53 -8.05 1.77
N THR A 111 -4.53 -6.95 2.54
CA THR A 111 -5.07 -5.66 2.05
C THR A 111 -4.29 -5.16 0.85
N SER A 112 -2.96 -5.33 0.83
CA SER A 112 -2.10 -4.97 -0.32
C SER A 112 -2.52 -5.60 -1.65
N MET A 113 -3.15 -6.77 -1.64
CA MET A 113 -3.63 -7.41 -2.88
C MET A 113 -4.74 -6.59 -3.57
N PHE A 114 -5.39 -5.67 -2.85
CA PHE A 114 -6.45 -4.81 -3.37
C PHE A 114 -5.99 -3.36 -3.61
N LEU A 115 -4.75 -3.03 -3.23
CA LEU A 115 -4.21 -1.67 -3.36
C LEU A 115 -3.56 -1.44 -4.72
N HIS A 116 -3.70 -0.24 -5.28
CA HIS A 116 -3.17 0.09 -6.59
C HIS A 116 -2.52 1.48 -6.59
N GLY A 117 -1.26 1.57 -7.04
CA GLY A 117 -0.50 2.83 -7.15
C GLY A 117 -0.94 3.74 -8.32
N GLY A 118 -2.21 3.73 -8.69
CA GLY A 118 -2.78 4.63 -9.70
C GLY A 118 -3.65 3.96 -10.76
N TRP A 119 -4.27 4.80 -11.59
CA TRP A 119 -5.24 4.39 -12.62
C TRP A 119 -4.67 3.41 -13.64
N LEU A 120 -3.43 3.64 -14.08
CA LEU A 120 -2.78 2.77 -15.07
C LEU A 120 -2.54 1.37 -14.49
N HIS A 121 -2.08 1.29 -13.24
CA HIS A 121 -1.84 0.03 -12.55
C HIS A 121 -3.15 -0.75 -12.35
N LEU A 122 -4.23 -0.09 -11.95
CA LEU A 122 -5.56 -0.71 -11.87
C LEU A 122 -6.03 -1.20 -13.24
N GLY A 123 -5.93 -0.37 -14.27
CA GLY A 123 -6.42 -0.69 -15.61
C GLY A 123 -5.76 -1.94 -16.21
N PHE A 124 -4.43 -2.07 -16.06
CA PHE A 124 -3.71 -3.24 -16.57
C PHE A 124 -3.90 -4.52 -15.74
N ASN A 125 -4.23 -4.43 -14.44
CA ASN A 125 -4.55 -5.61 -13.63
C ASN A 125 -5.94 -6.18 -13.93
N MET A 126 -6.86 -5.36 -14.46
CA MET A 126 -8.25 -5.74 -14.72
C MET A 126 -8.51 -6.16 -16.19
N LEU A 127 -7.48 -6.11 -17.04
CA LEU A 127 -7.52 -6.49 -18.46
C LEU A 127 -7.05 -7.94 -18.65
#